data_AF-X1KGM2-F1
#
_entry.id   AF-X1KGM2-F1
#
_cell.length_a   1.000
_cell.length_b   1.000
_cell.length_c   1.000
_cell.angle_alpha   90.00
_cell.angle_beta   90.00
_cell.angle_gamma   90.00
#
_symmetry.space_group_name_H-M   'P 1'
#
loop_
_entity.id
_entity.type
_entity.pdbx_description
1 polymer ?
#
loop_
_entity_poly.entity_id
_entity_poly.type
_entity_poly.pdbx_seq_one_letter_code
_entity_poly.pdbx_strand_id
1 'polypeptide(L)' 'SATSTTPEFLAVVNPQLAVISVGADNRFGHPTPEVMERLEEKLGPENIYLTYDARTGEHHTIEFITDGERLWVRVER' A
#
# COMPACT_ATOMS: atom_id res chain seq x y z
N SER A 1 4.12 -9.24 -0.19
CA SER A 1 4.53 -10.48 -0.88
C SER A 1 4.88 -10.14 -2.31
N ALA A 2 5.97 -10.71 -2.88
CA ALA A 2 6.46 -10.35 -4.22
C ALA A 2 5.55 -10.81 -5.38
N THR A 3 4.78 -11.88 -5.17
CA THR A 3 3.89 -12.48 -6.18
C THR A 3 2.47 -11.93 -6.18
N SER A 4 2.10 -11.15 -5.15
CA SER A 4 0.76 -10.53 -5.05
C SER A 4 0.66 -9.20 -5.79
N THR A 5 1.75 -8.77 -6.43
CA THR A 5 1.85 -7.49 -7.14
C THR A 5 2.44 -7.67 -8.54
N THR A 6 2.38 -8.87 -9.13
CA THR A 6 2.93 -9.07 -10.48
C THR A 6 2.25 -8.14 -11.48
N PRO A 7 2.96 -7.70 -12.53
CA PRO A 7 2.39 -6.79 -13.53
C PRO A 7 1.08 -7.31 -14.13
N GLU A 8 0.98 -8.61 -14.39
CA GLU A 8 -0.21 -9.25 -14.96
C GLU A 8 -1.39 -9.19 -13.98
N PHE A 9 -1.15 -9.45 -12.70
CA PHE A 9 -2.20 -9.38 -11.69
C PHE A 9 -2.71 -7.96 -11.51
N LEU A 10 -1.80 -6.98 -11.41
CA LEU A 10 -2.13 -5.56 -11.29
C LEU A 10 -2.86 -5.02 -12.53
N ALA A 11 -2.55 -5.52 -13.71
CA ALA A 11 -3.26 -5.18 -14.94
C ALA A 11 -4.71 -5.70 -14.93
N VAL A 12 -4.93 -6.92 -14.44
CA VAL A 12 -6.27 -7.55 -14.39
C VAL A 12 -7.16 -6.92 -13.33
N VAL A 13 -6.66 -6.74 -12.11
CA VAL A 13 -7.47 -6.20 -10.99
C VAL A 13 -7.62 -4.69 -11.04
N ASN A 14 -6.70 -4.01 -11.73
CA ASN A 14 -6.68 -2.56 -11.95
C ASN A 14 -7.08 -1.75 -10.70
N PRO A 15 -6.29 -1.83 -9.60
CA PRO A 15 -6.69 -1.27 -8.32
C PRO A 15 -6.72 0.26 -8.36
N GLN A 16 -7.53 0.86 -7.49
CA GLN A 16 -7.56 2.33 -7.30
C GLN A 16 -6.57 2.80 -6.24
N LEU A 17 -6.21 1.93 -5.29
CA LEU A 17 -5.23 2.19 -4.24
C LEU A 17 -4.65 0.88 -3.69
N ALA A 18 -3.58 0.98 -2.90
CA ALA A 18 -2.97 -0.15 -2.20
C ALA A 18 -2.76 0.16 -0.72
N VAL A 19 -3.04 -0.82 0.14
CA VAL A 19 -2.63 -0.81 1.54
C VAL A 19 -1.65 -1.94 1.79
N ILE A 20 -0.53 -1.60 2.44
CA ILE A 20 0.51 -2.54 2.83
C ILE A 20 0.48 -2.64 4.34
N SER A 21 -0.02 -3.76 4.84
CA SER A 21 0.02 -4.08 6.27
C SER A 21 1.43 -4.57 6.64
N VAL A 22 2.21 -3.68 7.24
CA VAL A 22 3.58 -3.90 7.72
C VAL A 22 3.73 -3.30 9.13
N GLY A 23 4.58 -3.90 9.95
CA GLY A 23 4.89 -3.41 11.30
C GLY A 23 6.38 -3.14 11.49
N ALA A 24 6.71 -2.48 12.61
CA ALA A 24 8.08 -2.11 12.98
C ALA A 24 9.07 -3.28 12.99
N ASP A 25 8.61 -4.45 13.46
CA ASP A 25 9.44 -5.65 13.59
C ASP A 25 9.46 -6.53 12.34
N ASN A 26 9.22 -5.96 11.15
CA ASN A 26 9.21 -6.75 9.93
C ASN A 26 10.63 -7.18 9.51
N ARG A 27 11.04 -8.36 10.00
CA ARG A 27 12.36 -8.97 9.74
C ARG A 27 12.56 -9.40 8.27
N PHE A 28 11.49 -9.43 7.47
CA PHE A 28 11.55 -9.87 6.07
C PHE A 28 11.90 -8.75 5.08
N GLY A 29 12.03 -7.50 5.55
CA GLY A 29 12.34 -6.36 4.68
C GLY A 29 11.23 -6.08 3.66
N HIS A 30 9.97 -6.30 4.04
CA HIS A 30 8.82 -5.93 3.22
C HIS A 30 8.30 -4.52 3.58
N PRO A 31 7.67 -3.82 2.62
CA PRO A 31 7.65 -4.14 1.19
C PRO A 31 9.05 -4.03 0.57
N THR A 32 9.38 -4.92 -0.37
CA THR A 32 10.67 -4.85 -1.09
C THR A 32 10.65 -3.65 -2.04
N PRO A 33 11.81 -3.09 -2.42
CA PRO A 33 11.87 -1.98 -3.38
C PRO A 33 11.14 -2.28 -4.69
N GLU A 34 11.30 -3.49 -5.23
CA GLU A 34 10.62 -3.94 -6.46
C GLU A 34 9.08 -3.97 -6.34
N VAL A 35 8.55 -4.28 -5.14
CA VAL A 35 7.11 -4.22 -4.90
C VAL A 35 6.64 -2.77 -4.84
N MET A 36 7.42 -1.88 -4.22
CA MET A 36 7.11 -0.46 -4.17
C MET A 36 7.13 0.17 -5.56
N GLU A 37 8.18 -0.07 -6.35
CA GLU A 37 8.29 0.44 -7.73
C GLU A 37 7.09 0.02 -8.57
N ARG A 38 6.72 -1.27 -8.57
CA ARG A 38 5.55 -1.77 -9.33
C ARG A 38 4.23 -1.11 -8.90
N LEU A 39 4.05 -0.89 -7.60
CA LEU A 39 2.84 -0.23 -7.09
C LEU A 39 2.84 1.25 -7.45
N GLU A 40 3.98 1.94 -7.32
CA GLU A 40 4.14 3.36 -7.67
C GLU A 40 3.91 3.59 -9.16
N GLU A 41 4.44 2.73 -10.02
CA GLU A 41 4.21 2.77 -11.47
C GLU A 41 2.72 2.58 -11.84
N LYS A 42 2.01 1.72 -11.10
CA LYS A 42 0.61 1.39 -11.39
C LYS A 42 -0.38 2.40 -10.80
N LEU A 43 -0.11 2.91 -9.61
CA LEU A 43 -1.07 3.66 -8.78
C LEU A 43 -0.68 5.12 -8.53
N GLY A 44 0.61 5.46 -8.65
CA GLY A 44 1.17 6.69 -8.08
C GLY A 44 1.43 6.55 -6.57
N PRO A 45 2.49 7.18 -6.04
CA PRO A 45 2.87 7.06 -4.62
C PRO A 45 1.80 7.60 -3.65
N GLU A 46 0.96 8.53 -4.08
CA GLU A 46 -0.12 9.11 -3.27
C GLU A 46 -1.27 8.14 -2.96
N ASN A 47 -1.37 7.04 -3.70
CA ASN A 47 -2.41 6.02 -3.56
C ASN A 47 -1.90 4.74 -2.86
N ILE A 48 -0.74 4.81 -2.21
CA ILE A 48 -0.12 3.70 -1.48
C ILE A 48 -0.02 4.06 0.01
N TYR A 49 -0.61 3.23 0.86
CA TYR A 49 -0.66 3.45 2.30
C TYR A 49 0.04 2.32 3.05
N LEU A 50 0.89 2.66 4.02
CA LEU A 50 1.60 1.69 4.86
C LEU A 50 1.15 1.86 6.31
N THR A 51 0.86 0.75 7.00
CA THR A 51 0.53 0.76 8.45
C THR A 51 1.74 1.04 9.34
N TYR A 52 2.95 1.02 8.77
CA TYR A 52 4.18 1.42 9.43
C TYR A 52 5.15 2.00 8.39
N ASP A 53 5.70 3.18 8.64
CA ASP A 53 6.73 3.79 7.81
C ASP A 53 8.11 3.62 8.46
N ALA A 54 8.97 2.79 7.85
CA ALA A 54 10.31 2.54 8.36
C ALA A 54 11.26 3.75 8.24
N ARG A 55 10.93 4.75 7.42
CA ARG A 55 11.72 5.99 7.26
C ARG A 55 11.49 6.95 8.41
N THR A 56 10.24 7.07 8.87
CA THR A 56 9.85 7.97 9.97
C THR A 56 9.74 7.25 11.31
N GLY A 57 9.59 5.93 11.31
CA GLY A 57 9.30 5.13 12.52
C GLY A 57 7.86 5.26 13.01
N GLU A 58 6.96 5.79 12.18
CA GLU A 58 5.56 6.05 12.55
C GLU A 58 4.66 4.85 12.26
N HIS A 59 3.72 4.60 13.16
CA HIS A 59 2.62 3.67 12.94
C HIS A 59 1.42 4.44 12.38
N HIS A 60 0.72 3.85 11.42
CA HIS A 60 -0.48 4.45 10.85
C HIS A 60 -1.70 3.56 11.05
N THR A 61 -2.80 4.19 11.48
CA THR A 61 -4.14 3.60 11.35
C THR A 61 -4.77 4.12 10.07
N ILE A 62 -5.19 3.21 9.19
CA ILE A 62 -5.77 3.53 7.88
C ILE A 62 -7.23 3.10 7.88
N GLU A 63 -8.14 4.04 7.66
CA GLU A 63 -9.57 3.79 7.52
C GLU A 63 -10.03 4.09 6.09
N PHE A 64 -10.69 3.10 5.48
CA PHE A 64 -11.35 3.24 4.18
C PHE A 64 -12.85 3.41 4.39
N ILE A 65 -13.39 4.52 3.90
CA ILE A 65 -14.81 4.87 4.01
C ILE A 65 -15.37 4.98 2.60
N THR A 66 -16.50 4.34 2.32
CA THR A 66 -17.15 4.44 1.01
C THR A 66 -18.65 4.49 1.12
N ASP A 67 -19.28 5.20 0.19
CA ASP A 67 -20.73 5.21 -0.03
C ASP A 67 -21.15 4.31 -1.22
N GLY A 68 -20.21 3.60 -1.84
CA GLY A 68 -20.41 2.80 -3.04
C GLY A 68 -20.09 3.53 -4.36
N GLU A 69 -19.96 4.85 -4.35
CA GLU A 69 -19.55 5.67 -5.51
C GLU A 69 -18.18 6.31 -5.31
N ARG A 70 -17.86 6.68 -4.07
CA ARG A 70 -16.63 7.38 -3.67
C ARG A 70 -15.92 6.62 -2.57
N LEU A 71 -14.61 6.76 -2.54
CA LEU A 71 -13.74 6.20 -1.52
C LEU A 71 -12.95 7.33 -0.87
N TRP A 72 -13.08 7.46 0.45
CA TRP A 72 -12.29 8.36 1.27
C TRP A 72 -11.32 7.54 2.11
N VAL A 73 -10.11 8.05 2.25
CA VAL A 73 -9.07 7.43 3.07
C VAL A 73 -8.72 8.38 4.20
N ARG A 74 -8.75 7.88 5.44
CA ARG A 74 -8.22 8.59 6.60
C ARG A 74 -6.97 7.87 7.10
N VAL A 75 -5.95 8.65 7.43
CA VAL A 75 -4.69 8.15 7.96
C VAL A 75 -4.41 8.89 9.26
N GLU A 76 -4.39 8.15 10.35
CA GLU A 76 -4.01 8.64 11.68
C GLU A 76 -2.59 8.14 12.02
N ARG A 77 -1.82 8.97 12.71
CA ARG A 77 -0.44 8.70 13.12
C ARG A 77 -0.34 8.49 14.63
#